data_AF-A0A6G3BLT7-F1
#
_entry.id   AF-A0A6G3BLT7-F1
#
_cell.length_a   1.000
_cell.length_b   1.000
_cell.length_c   1.000
_cell.angle_alpha   90.00
_cell.angle_beta   90.00
_cell.angle_gamma   90.00
#
_symmetry.space_group_name_H-M   'P 1'
#
loop_
_entity.id
_entity.type
_entity.pdbx_description
1 polymer ?
#
loop_
_entity_poly.entity_id
_entity_poly.type
_entity_poly.pdbx_seq_one_letter_code
_entity_poly.pdbx_strand_id
1 'polypeptide(L)'
;MDAAQQEATARARELQRSWYGEPLGALFRRLIDDLGLNQARLAAVLGLSAPMLSQLMSGQRAKIGNPAVVQRVQALQELSSQVADGSVSAGEATDRMEEIKKSQGGSVLTGTGQTATTGGAPTVRRVVREIQSLLRSVSAAGDIIDAADALAPTHPELAEFLRVYGAGRTADAVAHYEGHQS
;
A
#
# COMPACT_ATOMS: atom_id res chain seq x y z
N MET A 1 27.13 7.72 -29.06
CA MET A 1 26.45 8.00 -27.78
C MET A 1 26.08 6.71 -27.02
N ASP A 2 26.14 5.54 -27.67
CA ASP A 2 25.69 4.26 -27.09
C ASP A 2 26.53 3.72 -25.93
N ALA A 3 27.86 3.89 -25.93
CA ALA A 3 28.73 3.32 -24.90
C ALA A 3 28.46 3.90 -23.50
N ALA A 4 28.32 5.23 -23.40
CA ALA A 4 28.01 5.89 -22.12
C ALA A 4 26.64 5.51 -21.56
N GLN A 5 25.66 5.29 -22.45
CA GLN A 5 24.31 4.88 -22.06
C GLN A 5 24.27 3.40 -21.63
N GLN A 6 25.00 2.53 -22.33
CA GLN A 6 25.19 1.13 -21.92
C GLN A 6 25.85 1.04 -20.54
N GLU A 7 26.89 1.83 -20.30
CA GLU A 7 27.59 1.87 -19.01
C GLU A 7 26.71 2.42 -17.87
N ALA A 8 25.87 3.42 -18.14
CA ALA A 8 24.87 3.90 -17.18
C ALA A 8 23.83 2.84 -16.83
N THR A 9 23.31 2.10 -17.83
CA THR A 9 22.37 1.00 -17.57
C THR A 9 23.00 -0.17 -16.82
N ALA A 10 24.27 -0.48 -17.07
CA ALA A 10 25.01 -1.51 -16.35
C ALA A 10 25.17 -1.12 -14.86
N ARG A 11 25.58 0.13 -14.58
CA ARG A 11 25.66 0.65 -13.22
C ARG A 11 24.31 0.63 -12.50
N ALA A 12 23.23 1.00 -13.19
CA ALA A 12 21.89 0.97 -12.62
C ALA A 12 21.42 -0.45 -12.26
N ARG A 13 21.74 -1.46 -13.08
CA ARG A 13 21.46 -2.88 -12.77
C ARG A 13 22.26 -3.38 -11.56
N GLU A 14 23.50 -2.93 -11.42
CA GLU A 14 24.31 -3.29 -10.25
C GLU A 14 23.74 -2.67 -8.97
N LEU A 15 23.28 -1.41 -9.02
CA LEU A 15 22.54 -0.79 -7.91
C LEU A 15 21.24 -1.51 -7.59
N GLN A 16 20.51 -2.01 -8.60
CA GLN A 16 19.33 -2.83 -8.35
C GLN A 16 19.70 -4.12 -7.62
N ARG A 17 20.77 -4.80 -8.03
CA ARG A 17 21.25 -6.01 -7.36
C ARG A 17 21.62 -5.75 -5.90
N SER A 18 22.31 -4.63 -5.61
CA SER A 18 22.68 -4.30 -4.24
C SER A 18 21.49 -3.94 -3.35
N TRP A 19 20.43 -3.34 -3.90
CA TRP A 19 19.24 -2.95 -3.12
C TRP A 19 18.16 -4.03 -3.03
N TYR A 20 17.98 -4.83 -4.08
CA TYR A 20 16.87 -5.77 -4.24
C TYR A 20 17.31 -7.22 -4.34
N GLY A 21 18.61 -7.51 -4.25
CA GLY A 21 19.19 -8.85 -4.36
C GLY A 21 19.41 -9.32 -5.81
N GLU A 22 18.55 -8.88 -6.74
CA GLU A 22 18.68 -9.18 -8.16
C GLU A 22 18.22 -7.99 -9.04
N PRO A 23 18.59 -7.96 -10.34
CA PRO A 23 18.09 -6.94 -11.26
C PRO A 23 16.56 -7.02 -11.40
N LEU A 24 15.89 -5.86 -11.27
CA LEU A 24 14.42 -5.79 -11.30
C LEU A 24 13.81 -6.32 -12.59
N GLY A 25 14.53 -6.22 -13.72
CA GLY A 25 14.08 -6.78 -15.00
C GLY A 25 13.96 -8.30 -15.00
N ALA A 26 14.83 -9.01 -14.27
CA ALA A 26 14.75 -10.46 -14.12
C ALA A 26 13.58 -10.84 -13.20
N LEU A 27 13.49 -10.15 -12.06
CA LEU A 27 12.42 -10.33 -11.08
C LEU A 27 11.02 -10.12 -11.71
N PHE A 28 10.81 -9.01 -12.41
CA PHE A 28 9.50 -8.72 -13.02
C PHE A 28 9.14 -9.68 -14.14
N ARG A 29 10.13 -10.20 -14.89
CA ARG A 29 9.87 -11.22 -15.91
C ARG A 29 9.45 -12.55 -15.27
N ARG A 30 10.13 -12.97 -14.20
CA ARG A 30 9.74 -14.16 -13.42
C ARG A 30 8.31 -14.05 -12.89
N LEU A 31 7.96 -12.92 -12.29
CA LEU A 31 6.58 -12.68 -11.82
C LEU A 31 5.53 -12.70 -12.95
N ILE A 32 5.90 -12.21 -14.14
CA ILE A 32 5.02 -12.25 -15.32
C ILE A 32 4.77 -13.69 -15.73
N ASP A 33 5.83 -14.50 -15.81
CA ASP A 33 5.76 -15.88 -16.26
C ASP A 33 5.02 -16.76 -15.23
N ASP A 34 5.38 -16.67 -13.95
CA ASP A 34 4.81 -17.48 -12.86
C ASP A 34 3.32 -17.21 -12.62
N LEU A 35 2.88 -15.95 -12.77
CA LEU A 35 1.50 -15.53 -12.51
C LEU A 35 0.67 -15.41 -13.81
N GLY A 36 1.24 -15.75 -14.97
CA GLY A 36 0.56 -15.65 -16.26
C GLY A 36 0.09 -14.23 -16.60
N LEU A 37 0.88 -13.22 -16.23
CA LEU A 37 0.56 -11.81 -16.43
C LEU A 37 1.13 -11.31 -17.76
N ASN A 38 0.76 -10.07 -18.11
CA ASN A 38 1.52 -9.27 -19.05
C ASN A 38 2.05 -8.03 -18.34
N GLN A 39 2.95 -7.29 -18.98
CA GLN A 39 3.59 -6.11 -18.39
C GLN A 39 2.58 -5.04 -17.96
N ALA A 40 1.48 -4.85 -18.70
CA ALA A 40 0.45 -3.87 -18.36
C ALA A 40 -0.32 -4.28 -17.09
N ARG A 41 -0.66 -5.57 -16.97
CA ARG A 41 -1.35 -6.11 -15.79
C ARG A 41 -0.45 -6.08 -14.57
N LEU A 42 0.84 -6.42 -14.70
CA LEU A 42 1.82 -6.26 -13.62
C LEU A 42 1.92 -4.80 -13.17
N ALA A 43 2.02 -3.85 -14.10
CA ALA A 43 2.07 -2.42 -13.78
C ALA A 43 0.83 -1.98 -12.99
N ALA A 44 -0.36 -2.43 -13.41
CA ALA A 44 -1.61 -2.12 -12.74
C ALA A 44 -1.67 -2.67 -11.31
N VAL A 45 -1.25 -3.92 -11.09
CA VAL A 45 -1.21 -4.52 -9.74
C VAL A 45 -0.20 -3.79 -8.85
N LEU A 46 0.98 -3.46 -9.37
CA LEU A 46 2.00 -2.72 -8.64
C LEU A 46 1.63 -1.25 -8.38
N GLY A 47 0.67 -0.69 -9.12
CA GLY A 47 0.36 0.75 -9.10
C GLY A 47 1.45 1.59 -9.77
N LEU A 48 2.13 1.04 -10.77
CA LEU A 48 3.14 1.70 -11.60
C LEU A 48 2.54 2.07 -12.96
N SER A 49 3.06 3.13 -13.58
CA SER A 49 2.78 3.37 -15.00
C SER A 49 3.59 2.42 -15.88
N ALA A 50 3.04 2.03 -17.04
CA ALA A 50 3.75 1.16 -17.98
C ALA A 50 5.14 1.71 -18.41
N PRO A 51 5.32 3.03 -18.65
CA PRO A 51 6.65 3.60 -18.90
C PRO A 51 7.60 3.43 -17.72
N MET A 52 7.14 3.63 -16.48
CA MET A 52 7.97 3.47 -15.29
C MET A 52 8.42 2.03 -15.11
N LEU A 53 7.52 1.06 -15.35
CA LEU A 53 7.85 -0.36 -15.32
C LEU A 53 8.89 -0.71 -16.39
N SER A 54 8.72 -0.22 -17.62
CA SER A 54 9.67 -0.43 -18.72
C SER A 54 11.08 0.13 -18.41
N GLN A 55 11.16 1.32 -17.80
CA GLN A 55 12.43 1.93 -17.38
C GLN A 55 13.14 1.10 -16.28
N LEU A 56 12.39 0.54 -15.33
CA LEU A 56 12.96 -0.34 -14.30
C LEU A 56 13.44 -1.66 -14.91
N MET A 57 12.64 -2.27 -15.80
CA MET A 57 12.97 -3.53 -16.47
C MET A 57 14.19 -3.42 -17.39
N SER A 58 14.32 -2.32 -18.11
CA SER A 58 15.48 -2.07 -19.00
C SER A 58 16.76 -1.70 -18.23
N GLY A 59 16.64 -1.31 -16.95
CA GLY A 59 17.75 -0.79 -16.15
C GLY A 59 18.05 0.68 -16.42
N GLN A 60 17.17 1.42 -17.10
CA GLN A 60 17.28 2.89 -17.20
C GLN A 60 17.02 3.58 -15.86
N ARG A 61 16.27 2.92 -14.96
CA ARG A 61 15.98 3.41 -13.62
C ARG A 61 16.37 2.39 -12.56
N ALA A 62 17.21 2.79 -11.60
CA ALA A 62 17.71 1.90 -10.56
C ALA A 62 16.74 1.73 -9.37
N LYS A 63 16.02 2.79 -8.97
CA LYS A 63 15.27 2.84 -7.70
C LYS A 63 13.76 2.86 -7.90
N ILE A 64 13.05 2.09 -7.08
CA ILE A 64 11.61 2.23 -6.84
C ILE A 64 11.40 3.36 -5.82
N GLY A 65 10.81 4.48 -6.26
CA GLY A 65 10.64 5.67 -5.42
C GLY A 65 9.52 5.57 -4.38
N ASN A 66 8.55 4.66 -4.57
CA ASN A 66 7.40 4.50 -3.70
C ASN A 66 7.56 3.21 -2.85
N PRO A 67 7.66 3.29 -1.51
CA PRO A 67 7.78 2.12 -0.65
C PRO A 67 6.56 1.17 -0.77
N ALA A 68 5.37 1.70 -1.08
CA ALA A 68 4.18 0.88 -1.32
C ALA A 68 4.35 -0.08 -2.49
N VAL A 69 5.07 0.35 -3.54
CA VAL A 69 5.37 -0.50 -4.69
C VAL A 69 6.32 -1.63 -4.28
N VAL A 70 7.31 -1.35 -3.43
CA VAL A 70 8.22 -2.39 -2.91
C VAL A 70 7.44 -3.43 -2.11
N GLN A 71 6.50 -3.00 -1.27
CA GLN A 71 5.62 -3.90 -0.53
C GLN A 71 4.76 -4.77 -1.45
N ARG A 72 4.18 -4.19 -2.51
CA ARG A 72 3.42 -4.95 -3.52
C ARG A 72 4.30 -5.94 -4.30
N VAL A 73 5.55 -5.58 -4.59
CA VAL A 73 6.51 -6.49 -5.23
C VAL A 73 6.83 -7.67 -4.31
N GLN A 74 7.00 -7.44 -3.00
CA GLN A 74 7.21 -8.53 -2.03
C GLN A 74 5.99 -9.44 -1.93
N ALA A 75 4.78 -8.85 -1.83
CA ALA A 75 3.54 -9.63 -1.79
C ALA A 75 3.30 -10.45 -3.07
N LEU A 76 3.67 -9.91 -4.24
CA LEU A 76 3.60 -10.67 -5.51
C LEU A 76 4.61 -11.80 -5.57
N GLN A 77 5.82 -11.65 -5.03
CA GLN A 77 6.81 -12.74 -4.97
C GLN A 77 6.33 -13.88 -4.06
N GLU A 78 5.75 -13.54 -2.92
CA GLU A 78 5.15 -14.51 -2.01
C GLU A 78 4.00 -15.28 -2.71
N LEU A 79 3.10 -14.55 -3.38
CA LEU A 79 2.04 -15.16 -4.16
C LEU A 79 2.57 -16.05 -5.30
N SER A 80 3.60 -15.61 -6.01
CA SER A 80 4.28 -16.39 -7.06
C SER A 80 4.76 -17.74 -6.53
N SER A 81 5.32 -17.73 -5.32
CA SER A 81 5.85 -18.93 -4.66
C SER A 81 4.72 -19.89 -4.29
N GLN A 82 3.60 -19.37 -3.76
CA GLN A 82 2.40 -20.13 -3.42
C GLN A 82 1.65 -20.70 -4.64
N VAL A 83 1.75 -20.04 -5.80
CA VAL A 83 1.23 -20.60 -7.05
C VAL A 83 2.15 -21.70 -7.57
N ALA A 84 3.47 -21.50 -7.50
CA ALA A 84 4.46 -22.47 -7.95
C ALA A 84 4.46 -23.76 -7.13
N ASP A 85 4.20 -23.69 -5.83
CA ASP A 85 4.09 -24.87 -4.95
C ASP A 85 2.67 -25.50 -4.94
N GLY A 86 1.71 -24.90 -5.64
CA GLY A 86 0.35 -25.38 -5.78
C GLY A 86 -0.57 -25.08 -4.59
N SER A 87 -0.12 -24.31 -3.60
CA SER A 87 -0.93 -23.89 -2.44
C SER A 87 -2.05 -22.93 -2.82
N VAL A 88 -1.90 -22.19 -3.92
CA VAL A 88 -2.87 -21.21 -4.43
C VAL A 88 -3.22 -21.51 -5.88
N SER A 89 -4.53 -21.64 -6.16
CA SER A 89 -5.02 -21.83 -7.53
C SER A 89 -4.95 -20.54 -8.35
N ALA A 90 -5.02 -20.65 -9.69
CA ALA A 90 -5.03 -19.49 -10.57
C ALA A 90 -6.22 -18.51 -10.33
N GLY A 91 -7.36 -19.04 -9.87
CA GLY A 91 -8.52 -18.23 -9.48
C GLY A 91 -8.22 -17.40 -8.22
N GLU A 92 -7.75 -18.05 -7.17
CA GLU A 92 -7.37 -17.40 -5.91
C GLU A 92 -6.21 -16.42 -6.09
N ALA A 93 -5.25 -16.73 -6.97
CA ALA A 93 -4.17 -15.81 -7.32
C ALA A 93 -4.69 -14.51 -7.93
N THR A 94 -5.75 -14.58 -8.75
CA THR A 94 -6.38 -13.39 -9.33
C THR A 94 -7.00 -12.51 -8.26
N ASP A 95 -7.72 -13.09 -7.30
CA ASP A 95 -8.32 -12.35 -6.20
C ASP A 95 -7.25 -11.72 -5.29
N ARG A 96 -6.20 -12.49 -4.97
CA ARG A 96 -5.08 -12.01 -4.14
C ARG A 96 -4.31 -10.87 -4.80
N MET A 97 -4.17 -10.87 -6.13
CA MET A 97 -3.57 -9.75 -6.86
C MET A 97 -4.41 -8.48 -6.78
N GLU A 98 -5.74 -8.59 -6.84
CA GLU A 98 -6.63 -7.43 -6.65
C GLU A 98 -6.57 -6.92 -5.19
N GLU A 99 -6.39 -7.82 -4.22
CA GLU A 99 -6.13 -7.42 -2.84
C GLU A 99 -4.78 -6.72 -2.69
N ILE A 100 -3.70 -7.20 -3.31
CA ILE A 100 -2.37 -6.54 -3.30
C ILE A 100 -2.43 -5.14 -3.92
N LYS A 101 -3.20 -4.98 -4.99
CA LYS A 101 -3.46 -3.68 -5.60
C LYS A 101 -4.17 -2.73 -4.62
N LYS A 102 -5.18 -3.23 -3.90
CA LYS A 102 -5.99 -2.49 -2.93
C LYS A 102 -5.32 -2.26 -1.57
N SER A 103 -4.41 -3.14 -1.14
CA SER A 103 -3.84 -3.18 0.23
C SER A 103 -2.96 -1.99 0.60
N GLN A 104 -2.65 -1.12 -0.37
CA GLN A 104 -1.97 0.17 -0.16
C GLN A 104 -2.79 1.35 -0.74
N GLY A 105 -4.02 1.08 -1.20
CA GLY A 105 -4.99 2.04 -1.73
C GLY A 105 -5.89 2.68 -0.66
N GLY A 106 -5.63 2.46 0.62
CA GLY A 106 -6.25 3.22 1.73
C GLY A 106 -5.79 4.69 1.80
N SER A 107 -4.92 5.13 0.88
CA SER A 107 -4.63 6.54 0.69
C SER A 107 -4.92 6.95 -0.74
N VAL A 108 -5.89 7.87 -0.82
CA VAL A 108 -6.24 8.75 -1.94
C VAL A 108 -7.06 8.10 -3.05
N LEU A 109 -8.39 8.27 -2.99
CA LEU A 109 -9.24 8.75 -4.09
C LEU A 109 -10.72 8.92 -3.63
N THR A 110 -10.96 9.90 -2.77
CA THR A 110 -12.14 10.77 -2.88
C THR A 110 -11.67 12.20 -2.67
N GLY A 111 -11.78 13.02 -3.71
CA GLY A 111 -11.54 14.47 -3.63
C GLY A 111 -10.45 14.95 -4.55
N THR A 112 -10.89 15.41 -5.72
CA THR A 112 -10.20 16.31 -6.65
C THR A 112 -9.30 17.34 -5.95
N GLY A 113 -8.05 17.43 -6.39
CA GLY A 113 -7.23 18.63 -6.20
C GLY A 113 -6.01 18.50 -5.29
N GLN A 114 -4.85 18.82 -5.89
CA GLN A 114 -3.63 19.37 -5.29
C GLN A 114 -2.56 18.39 -4.80
N THR A 115 -1.55 18.26 -5.67
CA THR A 115 -0.11 18.32 -5.35
C THR A 115 0.26 18.53 -3.88
N ALA A 116 1.02 17.59 -3.31
CA ALA A 116 2.26 17.90 -2.59
C ALA A 116 3.09 16.63 -2.33
N THR A 117 4.28 16.62 -2.93
CA THR A 117 5.47 15.90 -2.49
C THR A 117 5.86 16.27 -1.07
N THR A 118 6.29 15.30 -0.27
CA THR A 118 7.51 15.26 0.60
C THR A 118 7.27 14.42 1.85
N GLY A 119 8.27 13.60 2.21
CA GLY A 119 8.23 12.69 3.35
C GLY A 119 8.21 13.44 4.68
N GLY A 120 7.03 13.49 5.30
CA GLY A 120 6.85 13.75 6.73
C GLY A 120 6.29 12.51 7.40
N ALA A 121 6.58 12.33 8.68
CA ALA A 121 5.85 11.42 9.56
C ALA A 121 4.33 11.60 9.36
N PRO A 122 3.51 10.55 9.49
CA PRO A 122 2.07 10.68 9.34
C PRO A 122 1.58 11.79 10.28
N THR A 123 0.90 12.80 9.74
CA THR A 123 0.32 13.86 10.56
C THR A 123 -0.68 13.24 11.53
N VAL A 124 -0.80 13.75 12.76
CA VAL A 124 -1.78 13.26 13.76
C VAL A 124 -3.18 13.14 13.15
N ARG A 125 -3.56 14.16 12.37
CA ARG A 125 -4.83 14.17 11.62
C ARG A 125 -5.00 13.01 10.64
N ARG A 126 -3.91 12.52 10.05
CA ARG A 126 -3.92 11.34 9.18
C ARG A 126 -4.18 10.08 9.99
N VAL A 127 -3.43 9.86 11.07
CA VAL A 127 -3.59 8.69 11.96
C VAL A 127 -5.02 8.62 12.49
N VAL A 128 -5.55 9.74 12.98
CA VAL A 128 -6.93 9.84 13.47
C VAL A 128 -7.93 9.45 12.39
N ARG A 129 -7.78 9.96 11.16
CA ARG A 129 -8.67 9.56 10.06
C ARG A 129 -8.59 8.08 9.72
N GLU A 130 -7.41 7.47 9.81
CA GLU A 130 -7.25 6.03 9.60
C GLU A 130 -8.00 5.23 10.67
N ILE A 131 -7.91 5.63 11.96
CA ILE A 131 -8.69 5.01 13.05
C ILE A 131 -10.20 5.18 12.83
N GLN A 132 -10.66 6.40 12.50
CA GLN A 132 -12.08 6.64 12.23
C GLN A 132 -12.58 5.81 11.04
N SER A 133 -11.76 5.71 9.99
CA SER A 133 -12.09 4.90 8.81
C SER A 133 -12.21 3.42 9.15
N LEU A 134 -11.32 2.90 10.01
CA LEU A 134 -11.33 1.49 10.41
C LEU A 134 -12.59 1.16 11.23
N LEU A 135 -12.95 2.00 12.21
CA LEU A 135 -14.18 1.79 12.99
C LEU A 135 -15.41 1.82 12.08
N ARG A 136 -15.47 2.78 11.15
CA ARG A 136 -16.57 2.94 10.19
C ARG A 136 -16.66 1.83 9.14
N SER A 137 -15.58 1.09 8.88
CA SER A 137 -15.62 -0.07 7.98
C SER A 137 -16.17 -1.32 8.67
N VAL A 138 -16.12 -1.37 10.00
CA VAL A 138 -16.63 -2.50 10.78
C VAL A 138 -18.14 -2.36 10.98
N SER A 139 -18.62 -1.14 11.28
CA SER A 139 -20.04 -0.88 11.56
C SER A 139 -20.47 0.52 11.14
N ALA A 140 -21.78 0.70 10.97
CA ALA A 140 -22.37 2.01 10.72
C ALA A 140 -22.30 2.91 11.95
N ALA A 141 -22.56 4.20 11.73
CA ALA A 141 -22.47 5.22 12.75
C ALA A 141 -23.36 5.01 13.97
N GLY A 142 -24.62 4.65 13.72
CA GLY A 142 -25.59 4.36 14.77
C GLY A 142 -25.13 3.18 15.61
N ASP A 143 -24.79 2.07 14.96
CA ASP A 143 -24.35 0.84 15.65
C ASP A 143 -23.14 1.07 16.57
N ILE A 144 -22.19 1.90 16.16
CA ILE A 144 -21.01 2.23 16.99
C ILE A 144 -21.42 3.07 18.21
N ILE A 145 -22.39 3.98 18.07
CA ILE A 145 -22.93 4.75 19.19
C ILE A 145 -23.70 3.83 20.15
N ASP A 146 -24.54 2.94 19.63
CA ASP A 146 -25.30 1.99 20.44
C ASP A 146 -24.36 1.06 21.24
N ALA A 147 -23.28 0.60 20.61
CA ALA A 147 -22.23 -0.17 21.27
C ALA A 147 -21.51 0.64 22.35
N ALA A 148 -21.23 1.92 22.10
CA ALA A 148 -20.63 2.80 23.10
C ALA A 148 -21.57 3.03 24.30
N ASP A 149 -22.86 3.19 24.06
CA ASP A 149 -23.86 3.37 25.11
C ASP A 149 -24.03 2.12 25.98
N ALA A 150 -23.95 0.94 25.38
CA ALA A 150 -23.94 -0.33 26.10
C ALA A 150 -22.67 -0.51 26.98
N LEU A 151 -21.52 -0.01 26.54
CA LEU A 151 -20.25 -0.10 27.27
C LEU A 151 -20.07 0.99 28.33
N ALA A 152 -20.76 2.12 28.22
CA ALA A 152 -20.57 3.27 29.10
C ALA A 152 -20.67 2.99 30.61
N PRO A 153 -21.58 2.10 31.11
CA PRO A 153 -21.69 1.83 32.55
C PRO A 153 -20.49 1.10 33.14
N THR A 154 -19.82 0.25 32.36
CA THR A 154 -18.73 -0.63 32.82
C THR A 154 -17.36 -0.18 32.32
N HIS A 155 -17.29 0.44 31.15
CA HIS A 155 -16.06 0.86 30.47
C HIS A 155 -16.23 2.26 29.86
N PRO A 156 -16.29 3.31 30.69
CA PRO A 156 -16.57 4.67 30.23
C PRO A 156 -15.51 5.19 29.24
N GLU A 157 -14.24 4.87 29.42
CA GLU A 157 -13.15 5.30 28.52
C GLU A 157 -13.25 4.64 27.13
N LEU A 158 -13.66 3.36 27.06
CA LEU A 158 -13.87 2.69 25.78
C LEU A 158 -15.11 3.23 25.05
N ALA A 159 -16.17 3.52 25.80
CA ALA A 159 -17.35 4.18 25.25
C ALA A 159 -17.01 5.57 24.69
N GLU A 160 -16.18 6.35 25.39
CA GLU A 160 -15.70 7.64 24.90
C GLU A 160 -14.87 7.48 23.62
N PHE A 161 -13.93 6.54 23.58
CA PHE A 161 -13.16 6.25 22.37
C PHE A 161 -14.06 5.93 21.18
N LEU A 162 -15.05 5.04 21.35
CA LEU A 162 -15.98 4.67 20.28
C LEU A 162 -16.83 5.86 19.82
N ARG A 163 -17.27 6.75 20.72
CA ARG A 163 -18.01 7.97 20.33
C ARG A 163 -17.11 8.93 19.55
N VAL A 164 -15.91 9.20 20.05
CA VAL A 164 -14.97 10.17 19.48
C VAL A 164 -14.44 9.72 18.12
N TYR A 165 -13.94 8.49 18.02
CA TYR A 165 -13.35 7.98 16.77
C TYR A 165 -14.37 7.32 15.86
N GLY A 166 -15.41 6.71 16.43
CA GLY A 166 -16.42 5.98 15.66
C GLY A 166 -17.46 6.88 15.03
N ALA A 167 -17.95 7.91 15.73
CA ALA A 167 -19.03 8.78 15.26
C ALA A 167 -18.73 10.30 15.29
N GLY A 168 -17.68 10.72 15.98
CA GLY A 168 -17.29 12.12 16.16
C GLY A 168 -16.64 12.78 14.93
N ARG A 169 -16.51 14.10 14.98
CA ARG A 169 -15.80 14.86 13.93
C ARG A 169 -14.30 14.66 14.08
N THR A 170 -13.58 14.65 12.96
CA THR A 170 -12.12 14.47 12.96
C THR A 170 -11.37 15.50 13.82
N ALA A 171 -11.88 16.73 13.97
CA ALA A 171 -11.24 17.74 14.82
C ALA A 171 -11.28 17.35 16.30
N ASP A 172 -12.43 16.84 16.77
CA ASP A 172 -12.62 16.40 18.15
C ASP A 172 -11.74 15.16 18.44
N ALA A 173 -11.62 14.25 17.47
CA ALA A 173 -10.77 13.07 17.56
C ALA A 173 -9.25 13.37 17.52
N VAL A 174 -8.84 14.45 16.86
CA VAL A 174 -7.45 14.94 16.90
C VAL A 174 -7.11 15.49 18.27
N ALA A 175 -7.97 16.35 18.84
CA ALA A 175 -7.75 16.89 20.18
C ALA A 175 -7.69 15.77 21.24
N HIS A 176 -8.57 14.77 21.12
CA HIS A 176 -8.55 13.59 21.99
C HIS A 176 -7.26 12.77 21.83
N TYR A 177 -6.76 12.58 20.61
CA TYR A 177 -5.51 11.84 20.36
C TYR A 177 -4.29 12.55 20.93
N GLU A 178 -4.20 13.88 20.75
CA GLU A 178 -3.08 14.69 21.24
C GLU A 178 -3.05 14.73 22.77
N GLY A 179 -4.21 14.83 23.43
CA GLY A 179 -4.32 14.81 24.89
C GLY A 179 -3.98 13.46 25.55
N HIS A 180 -4.00 12.36 24.80
CA HIS A 180 -3.61 11.02 25.29
C HIS A 180 -2.16 10.64 24.95
N GLN A 181 -1.47 11.43 24.12
CA GLN A 181 -0.05 11.20 23.77
C GLN A 181 0.93 11.98 24.67
N SER A 182 0.44 12.94 25.46
CA SER A 182 1.21 13.74 26.43
C SER A 182 1.28 13.10 27.80
#